data_AF-D7TXB8-F1
#
_entry.id   AF-D7TXB8-F1
#
_cell.length_a   1.000
_cell.length_b   1.000
_cell.length_c   1.000
_cell.angle_alpha   90.00
_cell.angle_beta   90.00
_cell.angle_gamma   90.00
#
_symmetry.space_group_name_H-M   'P 1'
#
loop_
_entity.id
_entity.type
_entity.pdbx_description
1 polymer ?
#
loop_
_entity_poly.entity_id
_entity_poly.type
_entity_poly.pdbx_seq_one_letter_code
_entity_poly.pdbx_strand_id
1 'polypeptide(L)'
;MEEKRKWKHRKSSTSSIPNSNSSSIHNLDDGCLMHIFSFLSPIPDRYNTALVCHRWHYLACHPRLWLRVDRSVKDSSEPGVFPSIEMAVSAARPGDTILIAAGGSHLASNIQIKKPLCLIGGGELPDDTTLLCSRGSDSALEFLSTCKVANLTVKAELGCCLLHRSGRLTIDGCILQCESNPLDYLSCPIVSTAAGPEILTSSVKSHGDSVSVSRTRIEGGAKAVVTSGSLALQRVRVIYARTSIFFWFDVDRR
;
A
#
# COMPACT_ATOMS: atom_id res chain seq x y z
N MET A 1 -66.15 -4.54 -31.37
CA MET A 1 -66.79 -3.25 -31.02
C MET A 1 -67.53 -3.51 -29.72
N GLU A 2 -66.95 -3.13 -28.58
CA GLU A 2 -67.22 -1.84 -27.90
C GLU A 2 -68.59 -1.95 -27.19
N GLU A 3 -68.75 -1.81 -25.87
CA GLU A 3 -68.28 -0.72 -25.03
C GLU A 3 -68.37 -1.04 -23.52
N LYS A 4 -67.61 -0.26 -22.76
CA LYS A 4 -67.29 -0.31 -21.33
C LYS A 4 -68.48 -0.02 -20.41
N ARG A 5 -68.65 -0.80 -19.34
CA ARG A 5 -69.36 -0.35 -18.13
C ARG A 5 -68.37 -0.02 -17.02
N LYS A 6 -68.17 1.30 -16.84
CA LYS A 6 -67.37 1.95 -15.78
C LYS A 6 -67.97 1.67 -14.41
N TRP A 7 -67.22 1.02 -13.51
CA TRP A 7 -67.52 1.06 -12.08
C TRP A 7 -66.72 2.19 -11.43
N LYS A 8 -67.43 3.21 -10.95
CA LYS A 8 -66.88 4.29 -10.14
C LYS A 8 -66.50 3.74 -8.77
N HIS A 9 -65.21 3.64 -8.47
CA HIS A 9 -64.76 3.53 -7.08
C HIS A 9 -64.40 4.92 -6.53
N ARG A 10 -64.99 5.19 -5.36
CA ARG A 10 -65.01 6.46 -4.66
C ARG A 10 -63.59 6.96 -4.35
N LYS A 11 -63.39 8.27 -4.57
CA LYS A 11 -62.24 9.03 -4.08
C LYS A 11 -62.18 8.92 -2.55
N SER A 12 -61.28 8.10 -2.01
CA SER A 12 -60.76 8.31 -0.67
C SER A 12 -59.63 9.33 -0.79
N SER A 13 -59.94 10.57 -0.46
CA SER A 13 -58.97 11.61 -0.18
C SER A 13 -58.18 11.21 1.07
N THR A 14 -57.19 10.35 0.89
CA THR A 14 -56.11 10.21 1.87
C THR A 14 -55.15 11.33 1.54
N SER A 15 -55.13 12.36 2.39
CA SER A 15 -54.09 13.38 2.40
C SER A 15 -52.74 12.67 2.49
N SER A 16 -52.09 12.48 1.35
CA SER A 16 -50.69 12.08 1.29
C SER A 16 -49.89 13.24 1.86
N ILE A 17 -49.64 13.19 3.17
CA ILE A 17 -48.51 13.88 3.76
C ILE A 17 -47.31 13.48 2.88
N PRO A 18 -46.63 14.42 2.21
CA PRO A 18 -45.41 14.05 1.52
C PRO A 18 -44.48 13.56 2.62
N ASN A 19 -44.07 12.29 2.55
CA ASN A 19 -43.01 11.76 3.40
C ASN A 19 -41.77 12.61 3.17
N SER A 20 -41.63 13.66 3.96
CA SER A 20 -40.49 14.55 3.95
C SER A 20 -39.32 13.77 4.54
N ASN A 21 -38.31 13.59 3.69
CA ASN A 21 -36.91 13.46 4.07
C ASN A 21 -36.52 12.22 4.89
N SER A 22 -36.61 11.04 4.29
CA SER A 22 -35.47 10.14 4.40
C SER A 22 -34.53 10.43 3.23
N SER A 23 -33.74 11.51 3.33
CA SER A 23 -32.54 11.65 2.50
C SER A 23 -31.60 10.51 2.90
N SER A 24 -31.86 9.33 2.33
CA SER A 24 -31.05 8.15 2.59
C SER A 24 -29.62 8.48 2.20
N ILE A 25 -28.65 8.05 2.99
CA ILE A 25 -27.23 8.26 2.69
C ILE A 25 -26.85 7.69 1.32
N HIS A 26 -27.65 6.74 0.80
CA HIS A 26 -27.54 6.21 -0.56
C HIS A 26 -27.80 7.24 -1.67
N ASN A 27 -28.50 8.34 -1.37
CA ASN A 27 -28.83 9.40 -2.32
C ASN A 27 -27.77 10.50 -2.40
N LEU A 28 -26.75 10.49 -1.51
CA LEU A 28 -25.61 11.40 -1.64
C LEU A 28 -24.86 11.10 -2.93
N ASP A 29 -24.32 12.12 -3.59
CA ASP A 29 -23.41 11.94 -4.72
C ASP A 29 -22.04 11.41 -4.26
N ASP A 30 -21.29 10.85 -5.21
CA ASP A 30 -19.98 10.27 -4.95
C ASP A 30 -18.96 11.31 -4.46
N GLY A 31 -19.08 12.57 -4.89
CA GLY A 31 -18.20 13.66 -4.48
C GLY A 31 -18.39 14.02 -3.00
N CYS A 32 -19.64 14.16 -2.55
CA CYS A 32 -19.95 14.40 -1.15
C CYS A 32 -19.52 13.22 -0.26
N LEU A 33 -19.77 11.97 -0.66
CA LEU A 33 -19.32 10.79 0.09
C LEU A 33 -17.80 10.75 0.21
N MET A 34 -17.09 11.01 -0.89
CA MET A 34 -15.63 11.11 -0.90
C MET A 34 -15.11 12.20 0.04
N HIS A 35 -15.75 13.37 0.06
CA HIS A 35 -15.38 14.45 0.96
C HIS A 35 -15.55 14.04 2.43
N ILE A 36 -16.65 13.36 2.77
CA ILE A 36 -16.86 12.80 4.12
C ILE A 36 -15.74 11.79 4.45
N PHE A 37 -15.40 10.89 3.54
CA PHE A 37 -14.37 9.88 3.75
C PHE A 37 -12.96 10.46 3.92
N SER A 38 -12.72 11.67 3.39
CA SER A 38 -11.45 12.37 3.57
C SER A 38 -11.17 12.75 5.03
N PHE A 39 -12.21 13.02 5.82
CA PHE A 39 -12.09 13.33 7.25
C PHE A 39 -11.86 12.09 8.13
N LEU A 40 -12.23 10.91 7.62
CA LEU A 40 -12.07 9.65 8.37
C LEU A 40 -10.60 9.22 8.45
N SER A 41 -10.26 8.56 9.55
CA SER A 41 -8.97 7.86 9.68
C SER A 41 -8.95 6.65 8.72
N PRO A 42 -7.82 6.32 8.07
CA PRO A 42 -7.75 5.17 7.17
C PRO A 42 -8.12 3.87 7.89
N ILE A 43 -7.63 3.71 9.12
CA ILE A 43 -8.00 2.64 10.03
C ILE A 43 -8.38 3.26 11.39
N PRO A 44 -9.50 2.84 12.00
CA PRO A 44 -10.44 1.81 11.53
C PRO A 44 -11.58 2.36 10.65
N ASP A 45 -11.81 3.67 10.63
CA ASP A 45 -13.09 4.25 10.20
C ASP A 45 -13.35 4.09 8.70
N ARG A 46 -12.36 4.45 7.86
CA ARG A 46 -12.46 4.33 6.40
C ARG A 46 -12.45 2.86 5.96
N TYR A 47 -11.72 2.01 6.65
CA TYR A 47 -11.79 0.55 6.46
C TYR A 47 -13.20 0.03 6.73
N ASN A 48 -13.81 0.37 7.87
CA ASN A 48 -15.19 -0.04 8.18
C ASN A 48 -16.19 0.51 7.16
N THR A 49 -15.99 1.75 6.70
CA THR A 49 -16.78 2.38 5.64
C THR A 49 -16.72 1.57 4.33
N ALA A 50 -15.54 1.06 3.97
CA ALA A 50 -15.35 0.24 2.78
C ALA A 50 -16.09 -1.11 2.84
N LEU A 51 -16.41 -1.62 4.04
CA LEU A 51 -17.14 -2.88 4.22
C LEU A 51 -18.66 -2.76 4.02
N VAL A 52 -19.22 -1.55 3.97
CA VAL A 52 -20.67 -1.33 3.93
C VAL A 52 -21.29 -1.83 2.62
N CYS A 53 -20.74 -1.41 1.48
CA CYS A 53 -21.19 -1.87 0.16
C CYS A 53 -20.11 -1.62 -0.91
N HIS A 54 -20.27 -2.20 -2.09
CA HIS A 54 -19.32 -2.07 -3.20
C HIS A 54 -19.06 -0.61 -3.61
N ARG A 55 -20.10 0.22 -3.63
CA ARG A 55 -19.95 1.65 -3.94
C ARG A 55 -19.07 2.37 -2.92
N TRP A 56 -19.28 2.10 -1.65
CA TRP A 56 -18.51 2.72 -0.57
C TRP A 56 -17.08 2.21 -0.55
N HIS A 57 -16.87 0.92 -0.82
CA HIS A 57 -15.54 0.34 -1.02
C HIS A 57 -14.74 1.10 -2.08
N TYR A 58 -15.35 1.31 -3.26
CA TYR A 58 -14.69 2.01 -4.37
C TYR A 58 -14.28 3.46 -3.99
N LEU A 59 -15.17 4.20 -3.33
CA LEU A 59 -14.91 5.59 -2.94
C LEU A 59 -13.94 5.69 -1.76
N ALA A 60 -14.06 4.83 -0.75
CA ALA A 60 -13.17 4.80 0.40
C ALA A 60 -11.72 4.46 0.01
N CYS A 61 -11.51 3.71 -1.08
CA CYS A 61 -10.19 3.38 -1.59
C CYS A 61 -9.71 4.30 -2.74
N HIS A 62 -10.45 5.36 -3.06
CA HIS A 62 -10.17 6.18 -4.23
C HIS A 62 -8.80 6.90 -4.12
N PRO A 63 -7.99 6.96 -5.19
CA PRO A 63 -6.67 7.59 -5.19
C PRO A 63 -6.58 9.06 -4.74
N ARG A 64 -7.69 9.80 -4.71
CA ARG A 64 -7.71 11.20 -4.22
C ARG A 64 -7.55 11.30 -2.71
N LEU A 65 -7.74 10.19 -2.00
CA LEU A 65 -7.57 10.10 -0.55
C LEU A 65 -6.16 9.67 -0.15
N TRP A 66 -5.28 9.40 -1.12
CA TRP A 66 -3.91 8.97 -0.88
C TRP A 66 -2.98 10.17 -0.75
N LEU A 67 -1.92 10.00 0.03
CA LEU A 67 -0.85 10.97 0.10
C LEU A 67 0.00 10.85 -1.16
N ARG A 68 0.52 11.96 -1.67
CA ARG A 68 1.34 11.99 -2.89
C ARG A 68 2.73 12.50 -2.56
N VAL A 69 3.75 11.85 -3.12
CA VAL A 69 5.12 12.34 -3.07
C VAL A 69 5.47 12.88 -4.45
N ASP A 70 5.75 14.18 -4.54
CA ASP A 70 6.13 14.83 -5.78
C ASP A 70 7.30 15.79 -5.54
N ARG A 71 8.47 15.44 -6.09
CA ARG A 71 9.72 16.22 -5.98
C ARG A 71 9.66 17.59 -6.65
N SER A 72 8.71 17.81 -7.58
CA SER A 72 8.58 19.08 -8.30
C SER A 72 7.95 20.16 -7.42
N VAL A 73 7.21 19.74 -6.39
CA VAL A 73 6.54 20.61 -5.44
C VAL A 73 7.57 21.15 -4.47
N LYS A 74 7.77 22.48 -4.45
CA LYS A 74 8.70 23.14 -3.53
C LYS A 74 8.04 23.56 -2.22
N ASP A 75 6.72 23.78 -2.25
CA ASP A 75 5.92 24.24 -1.12
C ASP A 75 4.67 23.35 -0.94
N SER A 76 4.29 23.04 0.30
CA SER A 76 3.13 22.21 0.64
C SER A 76 1.79 22.93 0.45
N SER A 77 1.58 23.55 -0.72
CA SER A 77 0.37 24.31 -1.03
C SER A 77 -0.85 23.40 -1.18
N GLU A 78 -0.63 22.16 -1.63
CA GLU A 78 -1.69 21.16 -1.75
C GLU A 78 -1.71 20.21 -0.55
N PRO A 79 -2.85 20.09 0.16
CA PRO A 79 -2.96 19.19 1.30
C PRO A 79 -2.78 17.74 0.84
N GLY A 80 -1.87 17.02 1.49
CA GLY A 80 -1.58 15.62 1.18
C GLY A 80 -0.50 15.40 0.11
N VAL A 81 0.13 16.47 -0.40
CA VAL A 81 1.29 16.38 -1.30
C VAL A 81 2.56 16.76 -0.55
N PHE A 82 3.60 15.92 -0.67
CA PHE A 82 4.87 16.07 0.03
C PHE A 82 6.04 16.03 -0.95
N PRO A 83 7.12 16.79 -0.72
CA PRO A 83 8.27 16.80 -1.63
C PRO A 83 9.23 15.63 -1.41
N SER A 84 9.11 14.89 -0.29
CA SER A 84 9.95 13.72 0.00
C SER A 84 9.15 12.59 0.65
N ILE A 85 9.68 11.38 0.55
CA ILE A 85 9.06 10.17 1.09
C ILE A 85 9.08 10.20 2.62
N GLU A 86 10.16 10.69 3.23
CA GLU A 86 10.31 10.82 4.67
C GLU A 86 9.21 11.72 5.26
N MET A 87 8.91 12.83 4.59
CA MET A 87 7.86 13.75 5.04
C MET A 87 6.46 13.14 4.87
N ALA A 88 6.21 12.43 3.77
CA ALA A 88 4.95 11.72 3.58
C ALA A 88 4.77 10.61 4.62
N VAL A 89 5.81 9.81 4.88
CA VAL A 89 5.80 8.77 5.92
C VAL A 89 5.60 9.39 7.29
N SER A 90 6.20 10.54 7.59
CA SER A 90 6.03 11.23 8.87
C SER A 90 4.58 11.70 9.06
N ALA A 91 4.00 12.35 8.04
CA ALA A 91 2.63 12.87 8.07
C ALA A 91 1.53 11.80 7.99
N ALA A 92 1.84 10.62 7.44
CA ALA A 92 0.86 9.57 7.24
C ALA A 92 0.19 9.06 8.52
N ARG A 93 -1.04 8.58 8.42
CA ARG A 93 -1.75 7.87 9.49
C ARG A 93 -1.64 6.36 9.26
N PRO A 94 -1.79 5.53 10.30
CA PRO A 94 -1.89 4.09 10.14
C PRO A 94 -2.95 3.71 9.10
N GLY A 95 -2.55 2.94 8.09
CA GLY A 95 -3.38 2.50 6.97
C GLY A 95 -3.39 3.42 5.75
N ASP A 96 -2.67 4.56 5.79
CA ASP A 96 -2.57 5.43 4.62
C ASP A 96 -1.81 4.76 3.46
N THR A 97 -2.18 5.19 2.25
CA THR A 97 -1.47 4.87 1.02
C THR A 97 -0.70 6.10 0.56
N ILE A 98 0.58 5.91 0.25
CA ILE A 98 1.48 6.93 -0.28
C ILE A 98 1.78 6.57 -1.74
N LEU A 99 1.34 7.43 -2.65
CA LEU A 99 1.59 7.35 -4.09
C LEU A 99 2.84 8.19 -4.42
N ILE A 100 3.88 7.54 -4.92
CA ILE A 100 5.13 8.20 -5.26
C ILE A 100 5.08 8.58 -6.74
N ALA A 101 5.24 9.87 -7.06
CA ALA A 101 5.12 10.37 -8.43
C ALA A 101 6.17 9.74 -9.35
N ALA A 102 5.72 9.41 -10.57
CA ALA A 102 6.57 8.91 -11.64
C ALA A 102 7.45 10.01 -12.25
N GLY A 103 8.43 9.61 -13.06
CA GLY A 103 9.23 10.53 -13.85
C GLY A 103 10.54 10.97 -13.18
N GLY A 104 11.04 10.19 -12.22
CA GLY A 104 12.37 10.44 -11.67
C GLY A 104 12.77 9.52 -10.52
N SER A 105 13.98 9.76 -10.03
CA SER A 105 14.51 9.15 -8.82
C SER A 105 14.17 9.99 -7.59
N HIS A 106 13.74 9.32 -6.54
CA HIS A 106 13.53 9.86 -5.20
C HIS A 106 14.62 9.32 -4.28
N LEU A 107 15.21 10.19 -3.45
CA LEU A 107 16.18 9.73 -2.46
C LEU A 107 15.43 8.96 -1.37
N ALA A 108 15.96 7.81 -0.97
CA ALA A 108 15.44 7.02 0.14
C ALA A 108 16.60 6.38 0.90
N SER A 109 16.90 6.92 2.07
CA SER A 109 18.05 6.53 2.89
C SER A 109 17.60 6.33 4.34
N ASN A 110 17.58 5.08 4.81
CA ASN A 110 17.19 4.68 6.16
C ASN A 110 15.79 5.18 6.60
N ILE A 111 14.81 5.20 5.69
CA ILE A 111 13.46 5.66 6.03
C ILE A 111 12.76 4.62 6.92
N GLN A 112 12.46 5.01 8.17
CA GLN A 112 11.81 4.13 9.13
C GLN A 112 10.28 4.19 9.06
N ILE A 113 9.65 3.06 8.76
CA ILE A 113 8.19 2.92 8.67
C ILE A 113 7.68 2.15 9.89
N LYS A 114 7.25 2.91 10.90
CA LYS A 114 6.79 2.40 12.21
C LYS A 114 5.28 2.18 12.31
N LYS A 115 4.54 2.50 11.26
CA LYS A 115 3.08 2.39 11.19
C LYS A 115 2.67 1.72 9.89
N PRO A 116 1.52 1.01 9.88
CA PRO A 116 1.10 0.28 8.69
C PRO A 116 0.87 1.23 7.52
N LEU A 117 1.55 1.02 6.40
CA LEU A 117 1.45 1.88 5.21
C LEU A 117 1.48 1.06 3.92
N CYS A 118 0.90 1.63 2.87
CA CYS A 118 1.02 1.12 1.50
C CYS A 118 1.80 2.13 0.66
N LEU A 119 2.99 1.75 0.18
CA LEU A 119 3.81 2.53 -0.75
C LEU A 119 3.58 2.02 -2.18
N ILE A 120 3.18 2.90 -3.08
CA ILE A 120 2.89 2.55 -4.47
C ILE A 120 3.61 3.53 -5.40
N GLY A 121 4.38 3.02 -6.37
CA GLY A 121 4.88 3.87 -7.46
C GLY A 121 3.77 4.25 -8.43
N GLY A 122 3.73 5.54 -8.79
CA GLY A 122 2.71 6.12 -9.67
C GLY A 122 2.96 5.93 -11.16
N GLY A 123 4.00 5.18 -11.52
CA GLY A 123 4.34 4.80 -12.90
C GLY A 123 3.36 3.82 -13.53
N GLU A 124 3.37 3.73 -14.87
CA GLU A 124 2.75 2.59 -15.55
C GLU A 124 3.59 1.33 -15.35
N LEU A 125 4.91 1.51 -15.28
CA LEU A 125 5.90 0.47 -15.00
C LEU A 125 6.65 0.79 -13.70
N PRO A 126 7.18 -0.23 -13.00
CA PRO A 126 7.97 -0.01 -11.78
C PRO A 126 9.26 0.79 -12.04
N ASP A 127 9.79 0.80 -13.26
CA ASP A 127 10.97 1.57 -13.65
C ASP A 127 10.72 3.08 -13.65
N ASP A 128 9.47 3.52 -13.84
CA ASP A 128 9.11 4.94 -13.92
C ASP A 128 9.19 5.65 -12.55
N THR A 129 9.24 4.87 -11.47
CA THR A 129 9.37 5.37 -10.09
C THR A 129 10.53 4.67 -9.40
N THR A 130 11.66 5.37 -9.31
CA THR A 130 12.88 4.82 -8.72
C THR A 130 13.16 5.43 -7.36
N LEU A 131 13.45 4.59 -6.36
CA LEU A 131 14.00 4.98 -5.06
C LEU A 131 15.50 4.71 -5.09
N LEU A 132 16.31 5.73 -4.81
CA LEU A 132 17.76 5.63 -4.77
C LEU A 132 18.24 5.69 -3.32
N CYS A 133 18.92 4.64 -2.88
CA CYS A 133 19.63 4.57 -1.62
C CYS A 133 21.12 4.79 -1.86
N SER A 134 21.61 5.93 -1.39
CA SER A 134 23.00 6.35 -1.50
C SER A 134 23.94 5.49 -0.64
N ARG A 135 25.23 5.48 -0.97
CA ARG A 135 26.26 4.85 -0.14
C ARG A 135 26.26 5.41 1.29
N GLY A 136 26.53 4.53 2.26
CA GLY A 136 26.59 4.86 3.68
C GLY A 136 25.29 4.62 4.45
N SER A 137 24.23 4.22 3.75
CA SER A 137 22.95 3.80 4.35
C SER A 137 22.87 2.28 4.49
N ASP A 138 22.29 1.80 5.59
CA ASP A 138 22.09 0.36 5.80
C ASP A 138 20.98 -0.21 4.90
N SER A 139 19.93 0.59 4.68
CA SER A 139 18.78 0.22 3.89
C SER A 139 18.09 1.44 3.27
N ALA A 140 17.38 1.26 2.15
CA ALA A 140 16.52 2.31 1.61
C ALA A 140 15.29 2.54 2.49
N LEU A 141 14.57 1.45 2.77
CA LEU A 141 13.36 1.44 3.59
C LEU A 141 13.49 0.40 4.72
N GLU A 142 13.21 0.83 5.94
CA GLU A 142 13.21 0.00 7.15
C GLU A 142 11.77 -0.16 7.68
N PHE A 143 11.27 -1.39 7.70
CA PHE A 143 9.90 -1.72 8.08
C PHE A 143 9.85 -2.27 9.51
N LEU A 144 9.18 -1.52 10.39
CA LEU A 144 8.89 -1.91 11.77
C LEU A 144 7.37 -2.14 11.99
N SER A 145 6.62 -2.35 10.91
CA SER A 145 5.18 -2.63 10.95
C SER A 145 4.70 -3.24 9.64
N THR A 146 3.46 -3.72 9.61
CA THR A 146 2.83 -4.32 8.42
C THR A 146 2.70 -3.32 7.28
N CYS A 147 3.43 -3.54 6.20
CA CYS A 147 3.49 -2.62 5.07
C CYS A 147 3.36 -3.35 3.73
N LYS A 148 2.89 -2.63 2.72
CA LYS A 148 2.91 -3.06 1.32
C LYS A 148 3.76 -2.10 0.51
N VAL A 149 4.57 -2.66 -0.39
CA VAL A 149 5.35 -1.94 -1.39
C VAL A 149 4.99 -2.51 -2.75
N ALA A 150 4.59 -1.65 -3.69
CA ALA A 150 4.19 -2.09 -5.01
C ALA A 150 4.60 -1.12 -6.12
N ASN A 151 4.80 -1.68 -7.32
CA ASN A 151 4.99 -0.94 -8.57
C ASN A 151 6.09 0.14 -8.50
N LEU A 152 7.23 -0.18 -7.88
CA LEU A 152 8.37 0.74 -7.83
C LEU A 152 9.70 0.00 -7.92
N THR A 153 10.73 0.75 -8.29
CA THR A 153 12.10 0.29 -8.31
C THR A 153 12.84 0.81 -7.08
N VAL A 154 13.59 -0.05 -6.39
CA VAL A 154 14.51 0.36 -5.33
C VAL A 154 15.92 -0.01 -5.75
N LYS A 155 16.80 1.00 -5.82
CA LYS A 155 18.22 0.85 -6.15
C LYS A 155 19.06 1.17 -4.92
N ALA A 156 19.92 0.24 -4.53
CA ALA A 156 20.85 0.42 -3.42
C ALA A 156 22.31 0.30 -3.91
N GLU A 157 23.11 1.34 -3.68
CA GLU A 157 24.54 1.35 -4.05
C GLU A 157 25.42 0.56 -3.07
N LEU A 158 25.10 0.65 -1.77
CA LEU A 158 25.72 -0.11 -0.68
C LEU A 158 24.67 -0.29 0.41
N GLY A 159 24.36 -1.54 0.78
CA GLY A 159 23.29 -1.88 1.72
C GLY A 159 22.20 -2.75 1.09
N CYS A 160 21.04 -2.82 1.75
CA CYS A 160 19.87 -3.56 1.26
C CYS A 160 18.78 -2.61 0.72
N CYS A 161 17.93 -3.10 -0.19
CA CYS A 161 16.80 -2.31 -0.66
C CYS A 161 15.74 -2.19 0.44
N LEU A 162 15.40 -3.33 1.06
CA LEU A 162 14.33 -3.43 2.04
C LEU A 162 14.82 -4.17 3.28
N LEU A 163 14.76 -3.49 4.43
CA LEU A 163 15.05 -4.07 5.74
C LEU A 163 13.76 -4.30 6.51
N HIS A 164 13.41 -5.57 6.76
CA HIS A 164 12.23 -5.97 7.50
C HIS A 164 12.58 -6.35 8.94
N ARG A 165 11.99 -5.65 9.92
CA ARG A 165 12.18 -5.92 11.34
C ARG A 165 10.95 -6.50 12.04
N SER A 166 9.74 -6.11 11.62
CA SER A 166 8.51 -6.62 12.21
C SER A 166 7.28 -6.37 11.33
N GLY A 167 6.23 -7.16 11.58
CA GLY A 167 4.96 -7.12 10.88
C GLY A 167 4.96 -7.97 9.61
N ARG A 168 3.97 -7.73 8.74
CA ARG A 168 3.88 -8.37 7.42
C ARG A 168 4.34 -7.41 6.33
N LEU A 169 5.42 -7.73 5.63
CA LEU A 169 5.86 -7.00 4.45
C LEU A 169 5.36 -7.69 3.17
N THR A 170 4.63 -6.96 2.34
CA THR A 170 4.17 -7.45 1.03
C THR A 170 4.86 -6.67 -0.07
N ILE A 171 5.56 -7.37 -0.97
CA ILE A 171 6.27 -6.80 -2.11
C ILE A 171 5.62 -7.35 -3.38
N ASP A 172 5.07 -6.48 -4.22
CA ASP A 172 4.32 -6.87 -5.41
C ASP A 172 4.68 -6.02 -6.63
N GLY A 173 5.17 -6.66 -7.69
CA GLY A 173 5.45 -5.96 -8.95
C GLY A 173 6.58 -4.92 -8.83
N CYS A 174 7.57 -5.17 -7.97
CA CYS A 174 8.70 -4.26 -7.76
C CYS A 174 9.94 -4.72 -8.53
N ILE A 175 10.92 -3.81 -8.64
CA ILE A 175 12.27 -4.13 -9.10
C ILE A 175 13.24 -3.76 -7.97
N LEU A 176 13.99 -4.73 -7.47
CA LEU A 176 15.00 -4.51 -6.43
C LEU A 176 16.38 -4.72 -7.04
N GLN A 177 17.18 -3.66 -7.05
CA GLN A 177 18.49 -3.61 -7.70
C GLN A 177 19.56 -3.25 -6.67
N CYS A 178 20.50 -4.16 -6.43
CA CYS A 178 21.76 -3.83 -5.76
C CYS A 178 22.81 -3.53 -6.84
N GLU A 179 23.42 -2.36 -6.79
CA GLU A 179 24.43 -1.96 -7.77
C GLU A 179 25.70 -2.81 -7.62
N SER A 180 26.33 -3.13 -8.75
CA SER A 180 27.57 -3.91 -8.78
C SER A 180 28.73 -3.11 -8.19
N ASN A 181 29.22 -3.57 -7.05
CA ASN A 181 30.26 -2.96 -6.25
C ASN A 181 31.27 -4.06 -5.86
N PRO A 182 32.59 -3.79 -5.71
CA PRO A 182 33.55 -4.76 -5.18
C PRO A 182 33.12 -5.48 -3.87
N LEU A 183 32.14 -4.94 -3.15
CA LEU A 183 31.53 -5.52 -1.95
C LEU A 183 30.20 -6.25 -2.20
N ASP A 184 29.93 -6.69 -3.43
CA ASP A 184 28.68 -7.36 -3.85
C ASP A 184 28.32 -8.60 -3.03
N TYR A 185 29.31 -9.23 -2.40
CA TYR A 185 29.08 -10.36 -1.50
C TYR A 185 28.35 -9.96 -0.20
N LEU A 186 28.27 -8.67 0.12
CA LEU A 186 27.56 -8.10 1.28
C LEU A 186 26.20 -7.52 0.92
N SER A 187 25.91 -7.26 -0.36
CA SER A 187 24.63 -6.69 -0.76
C SER A 187 23.57 -7.78 -0.91
N CYS A 188 22.42 -7.54 -0.29
CA CYS A 188 21.25 -8.43 -0.32
C CYS A 188 20.03 -7.53 -0.47
N PRO A 189 19.23 -7.64 -1.54
CA PRO A 189 18.11 -6.74 -1.79
C PRO A 189 17.09 -6.74 -0.65
N ILE A 190 16.78 -7.91 -0.09
CA ILE A 190 15.85 -8.05 1.02
C ILE A 190 16.58 -8.65 2.22
N VAL A 191 16.51 -7.97 3.36
CA VAL A 191 17.03 -8.47 4.63
C VAL A 191 15.89 -8.49 5.63
N SER A 192 15.64 -9.63 6.27
CA SER A 192 14.70 -9.74 7.37
C SER A 192 15.42 -10.10 8.66
N THR A 193 15.41 -9.16 9.61
CA THR A 193 15.95 -9.36 10.96
C THR A 193 14.86 -9.55 12.00
N ALA A 194 13.61 -9.76 11.57
CA ALA A 194 12.52 -10.08 12.46
C ALA A 194 12.83 -11.34 13.28
N ALA A 195 13.10 -11.12 14.56
CA ALA A 195 13.04 -12.17 15.57
C ALA A 195 11.55 -12.30 15.92
N GLY A 196 10.94 -13.44 15.56
CA GLY A 196 9.52 -13.66 15.83
C GLY A 196 9.17 -13.31 17.29
N PRO A 197 7.93 -12.87 17.59
CA PRO A 197 7.53 -12.39 18.89
C PRO A 197 8.04 -13.32 19.99
N GLU A 198 8.79 -12.76 20.94
CA GLU A 198 8.97 -13.40 22.24
C GLU A 198 7.59 -13.77 22.78
N ILE A 199 7.52 -14.94 23.40
CA ILE A 199 6.31 -15.57 23.92
C ILE A 199 5.69 -14.63 24.98
N LEU A 200 4.90 -13.67 24.53
CA LEU A 200 4.04 -12.87 25.38
C LEU A 200 2.61 -13.26 25.06
N THR A 201 2.07 -14.02 25.99
CA THR A 201 0.69 -14.47 26.15
C THR A 201 -0.30 -13.36 25.79
N SER A 202 -0.85 -13.38 24.57
CA SER A 202 -2.09 -12.67 24.28
C SER A 202 -2.92 -13.48 23.31
N SER A 203 -4.19 -13.68 23.66
CA SER A 203 -5.20 -14.52 22.99
C SER A 203 -5.67 -13.97 21.62
N VAL A 204 -4.94 -13.01 21.05
CA VAL A 204 -5.26 -12.43 19.75
C VAL A 204 -4.33 -13.10 18.75
N LYS A 205 -4.87 -13.69 17.67
CA LYS A 205 -4.09 -14.26 16.56
C LYS A 205 -3.19 -13.17 15.96
N SER A 206 -2.04 -12.90 16.56
CA SER A 206 -1.02 -12.05 15.95
C SER A 206 -0.43 -12.89 14.81
N HIS A 207 -0.80 -12.54 13.59
CA HIS A 207 -0.09 -13.05 12.43
C HIS A 207 1.38 -12.68 12.60
N GLY A 208 2.25 -13.70 12.64
CA GLY A 208 3.67 -13.51 12.86
C GLY A 208 4.34 -12.69 11.77
N ASP A 209 5.57 -12.28 12.06
CA ASP A 209 6.40 -11.54 11.11
C ASP A 209 6.61 -12.35 9.84
N SER A 210 6.37 -11.75 8.68
CA SER A 210 6.49 -12.45 7.40
C SER A 210 6.77 -11.49 6.25
N VAL A 211 7.50 -11.96 5.25
CA VAL A 211 7.71 -11.24 3.98
C VAL A 211 7.10 -12.07 2.85
N SER A 212 6.25 -11.46 2.04
CA SER A 212 5.69 -12.09 0.85
C SER A 212 6.13 -11.31 -0.37
N VAL A 213 6.68 -12.02 -1.35
CA VAL A 213 7.20 -11.45 -2.59
C VAL A 213 6.43 -12.05 -3.76
N SER A 214 5.97 -11.19 -4.65
CA SER A 214 5.22 -11.59 -5.84
C SER A 214 5.57 -10.72 -7.03
N ARG A 215 5.67 -11.32 -8.22
CA ARG A 215 5.92 -10.61 -9.49
C ARG A 215 7.12 -9.64 -9.42
N THR A 216 8.13 -9.94 -8.61
CA THR A 216 9.22 -8.99 -8.32
C THR A 216 10.49 -9.42 -9.03
N ARG A 217 11.16 -8.48 -9.69
CA ARG A 217 12.48 -8.68 -10.29
C ARG A 217 13.53 -8.34 -9.25
N ILE A 218 14.50 -9.22 -9.09
CA ILE A 218 15.59 -9.04 -8.11
C ILE A 218 16.91 -9.17 -8.88
N GLU A 219 17.74 -8.13 -8.81
CA GLU A 219 18.99 -8.05 -9.56
C GLU A 219 20.14 -7.55 -8.69
N GLY A 220 21.32 -8.12 -8.92
CA GLY A 220 22.50 -7.82 -8.13
C GLY A 220 22.45 -8.42 -6.73
N GLY A 221 23.57 -8.26 -6.01
CA GLY A 221 23.81 -8.86 -4.70
C GLY A 221 24.09 -10.36 -4.74
N ALA A 222 24.72 -10.87 -3.67
CA ALA A 222 25.07 -12.28 -3.59
C ALA A 222 23.87 -13.20 -3.29
N LYS A 223 22.83 -12.68 -2.64
CA LYS A 223 21.60 -13.41 -2.31
C LYS A 223 20.40 -12.51 -2.48
N ALA A 224 19.29 -13.05 -2.97
CA ALA A 224 18.04 -12.31 -3.11
C ALA A 224 17.43 -11.91 -1.76
N VAL A 225 17.54 -12.79 -0.77
CA VAL A 225 17.00 -12.62 0.59
C VAL A 225 17.95 -13.16 1.63
N VAL A 226 18.12 -12.43 2.73
CA VAL A 226 18.79 -12.92 3.94
C VAL A 226 17.86 -12.79 5.13
N THR A 227 17.82 -13.84 5.96
CA THR A 227 17.03 -13.89 7.20
C THR A 227 17.97 -14.12 8.38
N SER A 228 17.94 -13.26 9.40
CA SER A 228 18.77 -13.40 10.61
C SER A 228 17.99 -13.89 11.84
N GLY A 229 16.88 -14.62 11.64
CA GLY A 229 15.96 -15.05 12.70
C GLY A 229 15.32 -16.41 12.43
N SER A 230 14.12 -16.64 12.97
CA SER A 230 13.36 -17.90 12.85
C SER A 230 12.57 -18.04 11.54
N LEU A 231 12.59 -17.02 10.70
CA LEU A 231 11.91 -17.05 9.41
C LEU A 231 12.71 -17.87 8.41
N ALA A 232 12.01 -18.67 7.60
CA ALA A 232 12.57 -19.45 6.54
C ALA A 232 11.92 -19.11 5.20
N LEU A 233 12.71 -19.19 4.14
CA LEU A 233 12.23 -19.07 2.78
C LEU A 233 11.39 -20.30 2.41
N GLN A 234 10.20 -20.06 1.88
CA GLN A 234 9.19 -21.07 1.54
C GLN A 234 8.46 -20.67 0.26
N ARG A 235 7.74 -21.63 -0.35
CA ARG A 235 6.84 -21.39 -1.50
C ARG A 235 7.51 -20.65 -2.68
N VAL A 236 8.78 -20.96 -2.92
CA VAL A 236 9.59 -20.32 -3.96
C VAL A 236 9.12 -20.75 -5.35
N ARG A 237 8.84 -19.78 -6.21
CA ARG A 237 8.58 -19.95 -7.64
C ARG A 237 9.35 -18.88 -8.39
N VAL A 238 9.92 -19.27 -9.52
CA VAL A 238 10.68 -18.37 -10.39
C VAL A 238 10.14 -18.54 -11.81
N ILE A 239 9.81 -17.43 -12.46
CA ILE A 239 9.38 -17.44 -13.86
C ILE A 239 10.43 -16.71 -14.68
N TYR A 240 10.95 -17.43 -15.68
CA TYR A 240 11.87 -16.89 -16.67
C TYR A 240 11.05 -16.34 -17.84
N ALA A 241 11.00 -15.01 -17.94
CA ALA A 241 10.52 -14.33 -19.13
C ALA A 241 11.66 -14.16 -20.14
N ARG A 242 11.35 -13.68 -21.35
CA ARG A 242 12.36 -13.50 -22.42
C ARG A 242 13.51 -12.56 -22.04
N THR A 243 13.24 -11.57 -21.19
CA THR A 243 14.17 -10.48 -20.87
C THR A 243 14.42 -10.29 -19.37
N SER A 244 13.71 -11.05 -18.52
CA SER A 244 13.75 -10.84 -17.07
C SER A 244 13.34 -12.09 -16.29
N ILE A 245 13.75 -12.15 -15.03
CA ILE A 245 13.39 -13.21 -14.09
C ILE A 245 12.50 -12.60 -13.01
N PHE A 246 11.37 -13.24 -12.78
CA PHE A 246 10.40 -12.83 -11.75
C PHE A 246 10.35 -13.85 -10.62
N PHE A 247 10.31 -13.34 -9.39
CA PHE A 247 10.31 -14.13 -8.17
C PHE A 247 8.96 -14.04 -7.46
N TRP A 248 8.53 -15.20 -6.95
CA TRP A 248 7.48 -15.34 -5.95
C TRP A 248 8.01 -16.21 -4.83
N PHE A 249 7.91 -15.77 -3.59
CA PHE A 249 8.25 -16.58 -2.43
C PHE A 249 7.68 -15.95 -1.18
N ASP A 250 7.61 -16.75 -0.13
CA ASP A 250 7.26 -16.31 1.21
C ASP A 250 8.43 -16.54 2.15
N VAL A 251 8.59 -15.65 3.11
CA VAL A 251 9.54 -15.75 4.22
C VAL A 251 8.69 -15.72 5.48
N ASP A 252 8.50 -16.89 6.07
CA ASP A 252 7.61 -17.08 7.22
C ASP A 252 8.22 -18.14 8.14
N ARG A 253 7.67 -18.30 9.35
CA ARG A 253 8.09 -19.39 10.23
C ARG A 253 7.79 -20.74 9.59
N ARG A 254 8.70 -21.70 9.81
CA ARG A 254 8.51 -23.09 9.42
C ARG A 254 7.38 -23.75 10.21
#